data_AF-A0AAD6FE56-F1
#
_entry.id   AF-A0AAD6FE56-F1
#
_cell.length_a   1.000
_cell.length_b   1.000
_cell.length_c   1.000
_cell.angle_alpha   90.00
_cell.angle_beta   90.00
_cell.angle_gamma   90.00
#
_symmetry.space_group_name_H-M   'P 1'
#
loop_
_entity.id
_entity.type
_entity.pdbx_description
1 polymer ?
#
loop_
_entity_poly.entity_id
_entity_poly.type
_entity_poly.pdbx_seq_one_letter_code
_entity_poly.pdbx_strand_id
1 'polypeptide(L)'
;MDETLMVILLLSGFCTPCTPFRNGYLFINKNMTWDEAYQYCLMEQNELAQIQSLENNISMMNIQTARYTDKAWIGLFENASDWTWVDGETATYFEWGNVQPDNIDTDEYCVTIDNDGRWGFANCSLKKPFVCQDEAGENNFTNWQEGQPDNSNGEDSCAAVVLKDGTWTDEPCNATYPFFCYGVHKARKTVVRMSIKSSANMEDPACSAELQRQLQAALAKKGVTDFKLTWKKLPVKRT
;
A
#
# COMPACT_ATOMS: atom_id res chain seq x y z
N MET A 1 -26.19 -2.85 -18.98
CA MET A 1 -24.83 -3.22 -18.58
C MET A 1 -24.67 -2.68 -17.17
N ASP A 2 -24.66 -3.60 -16.21
CA ASP A 2 -24.83 -3.31 -14.79
C ASP A 2 -23.43 -3.18 -14.18
N GLU A 3 -22.91 -1.96 -14.08
CA GLU A 3 -21.58 -1.71 -13.51
C GLU A 3 -21.70 -1.22 -12.07
N THR A 4 -20.94 -1.83 -11.17
CA THR A 4 -20.93 -1.54 -9.74
C THR A 4 -19.63 -0.81 -9.42
N LEU A 5 -19.69 0.52 -9.26
CA LEU A 5 -18.52 1.32 -8.87
C LEU A 5 -18.54 1.64 -7.37
N MET A 6 -17.48 1.28 -6.65
CA MET A 6 -17.33 1.56 -5.22
C MET A 6 -16.69 2.92 -5.00
N VAL A 7 -17.40 3.83 -4.32
CA VAL A 7 -16.83 5.08 -3.83
C VAL A 7 -16.28 4.85 -2.43
N ILE A 8 -15.01 5.17 -2.21
CA ILE A 8 -14.32 4.99 -0.93
C ILE A 8 -14.23 6.35 -0.24
N LEU A 9 -14.83 6.47 0.95
CA LEU A 9 -14.71 7.63 1.83
C LEU A 9 -13.57 7.42 2.82
N LEU A 10 -12.51 8.22 2.72
CA LEU A 10 -11.34 8.21 3.62
C LEU A 10 -11.30 9.51 4.42
N LEU A 11 -11.27 9.51 5.75
CA LEU A 11 -11.17 10.75 6.52
C LEU A 11 -9.71 11.24 6.61
N SER A 12 -9.34 12.36 5.99
CA SER A 12 -7.96 12.91 6.09
C SER A 12 -7.87 14.41 5.78
N GLY A 13 -7.29 15.19 6.71
CA GLY A 13 -6.88 16.58 6.51
C GLY A 13 -5.63 16.71 5.62
N PHE A 14 -5.58 17.80 4.84
CA PHE A 14 -4.46 18.10 3.94
C PHE A 14 -3.48 19.11 4.56
N CYS A 15 -2.18 18.84 4.38
CA CYS A 15 -1.15 19.86 4.17
C CYS A 15 -0.09 19.26 3.22
N THR A 16 0.27 19.95 2.14
CA THR A 16 1.26 19.52 1.15
C THR A 16 2.67 20.00 1.52
N PRO A 17 3.71 19.20 1.18
CA PRO A 17 4.72 19.67 0.24
C PRO A 17 5.16 18.61 -0.79
N CYS A 18 5.69 19.08 -1.94
CA CYS A 18 6.41 18.23 -2.90
C CYS A 18 7.68 17.66 -2.23
N THR A 19 7.75 16.34 -2.08
CA THR A 19 8.98 15.59 -1.76
C THR A 19 8.99 14.26 -2.53
N PRO A 20 10.16 13.64 -2.75
CA PRO A 20 10.25 12.38 -3.49
C PRO A 20 9.47 11.29 -2.78
N PHE A 21 8.58 10.61 -3.50
CA PHE A 21 7.86 9.43 -3.03
C PHE A 21 8.86 8.37 -2.54
N ARG A 22 8.83 8.07 -1.25
CA ARG A 22 9.37 6.81 -0.74
C ARG A 22 8.21 5.95 -0.27
N ASN A 23 7.91 4.95 -1.10
CA ASN A 23 6.91 3.93 -0.85
C ASN A 23 7.36 3.10 0.36
N GLY A 24 6.70 3.29 1.50
CA GLY A 24 6.87 2.40 2.65
C GLY A 24 6.14 1.09 2.39
N TYR A 25 6.78 -0.05 2.60
CA TYR A 25 6.16 -1.35 2.38
C TYR A 25 5.97 -2.11 3.70
N LEU A 26 4.81 -2.76 3.84
CA LEU A 26 4.38 -3.46 5.04
C LEU A 26 3.92 -4.88 4.70
N PHE A 27 4.65 -5.87 5.22
CA PHE A 27 4.27 -7.28 5.09
C PHE A 27 3.13 -7.66 6.04
N ILE A 28 2.08 -8.28 5.51
CA ILE A 28 0.94 -8.78 6.27
C ILE A 28 0.91 -10.31 6.23
N ASN A 29 1.21 -10.92 7.38
CA ASN A 29 1.17 -12.38 7.55
C ASN A 29 -0.27 -12.90 7.80
N LYS A 30 -1.14 -12.74 6.80
CA LYS A 30 -2.51 -13.27 6.79
C LYS A 30 -2.79 -13.90 5.43
N ASN A 31 -3.30 -15.11 5.42
CA ASN A 31 -3.63 -15.82 4.18
C ASN A 31 -4.99 -15.37 3.64
N MET A 32 -4.97 -14.57 2.58
CA MET A 32 -6.14 -13.98 1.92
C MET A 32 -6.07 -14.17 0.41
N THR A 33 -7.22 -14.21 -0.26
CA THR A 33 -7.25 -14.11 -1.73
C THR A 33 -6.71 -12.76 -2.18
N TRP A 34 -6.35 -12.61 -3.45
CA TRP A 34 -5.81 -11.33 -3.94
C TRP A 34 -6.78 -10.17 -3.70
N ASP A 35 -8.08 -10.38 -3.98
CA ASP A 35 -9.11 -9.37 -3.73
C ASP A 35 -9.25 -9.08 -2.22
N GLU A 36 -9.33 -10.11 -1.37
CA GLU A 36 -9.39 -9.93 0.09
C GLU A 36 -8.18 -9.13 0.62
N ALA A 37 -6.98 -9.42 0.11
CA ALA A 37 -5.73 -8.72 0.44
C ALA A 37 -5.76 -7.26 -0.02
N TYR A 38 -6.22 -7.00 -1.25
CA TYR A 38 -6.45 -5.65 -1.74
C TYR A 38 -7.42 -4.87 -0.84
N GLN A 39 -8.55 -5.49 -0.51
CA GLN A 39 -9.53 -4.88 0.37
C GLN A 39 -8.97 -4.61 1.77
N TYR A 40 -8.11 -5.50 2.28
CA TYR A 40 -7.44 -5.32 3.56
C TYR A 40 -6.52 -4.11 3.55
N CYS A 41 -5.63 -3.97 2.56
CA CYS A 41 -4.72 -2.82 2.49
C CYS A 41 -5.53 -1.51 2.45
N LEU A 42 -6.61 -1.46 1.65
CA LEU A 42 -7.49 -0.28 1.58
C LEU A 42 -8.15 0.04 2.92
N MET A 43 -8.57 -0.96 3.70
CA MET A 43 -9.13 -0.74 5.05
C MET A 43 -8.07 -0.17 6.01
N GLU A 44 -6.82 -0.52 5.80
CA GLU A 44 -5.66 -0.03 6.54
C GLU A 44 -5.09 1.28 5.98
N GLN A 45 -5.79 1.94 5.04
CA GLN A 45 -5.35 3.17 4.35
C GLN A 45 -4.03 3.03 3.59
N ASN A 46 -3.73 1.81 3.16
CA ASN A 46 -2.63 1.48 2.30
C ASN A 46 -3.19 0.94 0.98
N GLU A 47 -2.31 0.64 0.04
CA GLU A 47 -2.64 -0.08 -1.19
C GLU A 47 -1.86 -1.38 -1.24
N LEU A 48 -2.22 -2.32 -2.13
CA LEU A 48 -1.29 -3.44 -2.37
C LEU A 48 -0.02 -2.89 -3.02
N ALA A 49 1.12 -3.50 -2.69
CA ALA A 49 2.42 -2.99 -3.10
C ALA A 49 2.56 -2.88 -4.62
N GLN A 50 3.02 -1.72 -5.07
CA GLN A 50 3.23 -1.36 -6.46
C GLN A 50 4.73 -1.21 -6.68
N ILE A 51 5.31 -2.08 -7.52
CA ILE A 51 6.74 -2.17 -7.72
C ILE A 51 7.05 -1.64 -9.12
N GLN A 52 7.24 -0.34 -9.23
CA GLN A 52 7.37 0.33 -10.53
C GLN A 52 8.84 0.55 -10.95
N SER A 53 9.80 0.12 -10.14
CA SER A 53 11.23 0.29 -10.40
C SER A 53 12.10 -0.76 -9.69
N LEU A 54 13.36 -0.86 -10.11
CA LEU A 54 14.37 -1.69 -9.43
C LEU A 54 14.59 -1.26 -7.98
N GLU A 55 14.57 0.05 -7.70
CA GLU A 55 14.71 0.56 -6.33
C GLU A 55 13.54 0.10 -5.44
N ASN A 56 12.32 0.09 -5.98
CA ASN A 56 11.15 -0.46 -5.29
C ASN A 56 11.32 -1.96 -5.05
N ASN A 57 11.80 -2.71 -6.03
CA ASN A 57 11.97 -4.16 -5.90
C ASN A 57 13.04 -4.51 -4.85
N ILE A 58 14.15 -3.78 -4.83
CA ILE A 58 15.18 -3.92 -3.78
C ILE A 58 14.61 -3.52 -2.41
N SER A 59 13.81 -2.45 -2.34
CA SER A 59 13.15 -2.05 -1.09
C SER A 59 12.20 -3.13 -0.57
N MET A 60 11.50 -3.83 -1.47
CA MET A 60 10.64 -4.96 -1.12
C MET A 60 11.41 -6.14 -0.53
N MET A 61 12.59 -6.45 -1.07
CA MET A 61 13.46 -7.51 -0.55
C MET A 61 14.00 -7.20 0.86
N ASN A 62 14.09 -5.92 1.23
CA ASN A 62 14.59 -5.48 2.52
C ASN A 62 13.49 -5.40 3.61
N ILE A 63 12.22 -5.66 3.28
CA ILE A 63 11.14 -5.70 4.26
C ILE A 63 11.35 -6.91 5.17
N GLN A 64 11.87 -6.68 6.39
CA GLN A 64 12.10 -7.68 7.45
C GLN A 64 12.28 -9.11 6.93
N THR A 65 13.51 -9.36 6.47
CA THR A 65 14.17 -10.58 5.97
C THR A 65 13.93 -11.90 6.71
N ALA A 66 12.96 -12.00 7.63
CA ALA A 66 12.67 -13.17 8.46
C ALA A 66 11.23 -13.71 8.37
N ARG A 67 10.32 -13.12 7.57
CA ARG A 67 8.89 -13.53 7.58
C ARG A 67 8.30 -14.01 6.26
N TYR A 68 9.00 -13.85 5.14
CA TYR A 68 8.62 -14.50 3.91
C TYR A 68 9.18 -15.92 3.92
N THR A 69 8.39 -16.89 4.37
CA THR A 69 8.68 -18.31 4.09
C THR A 69 7.99 -18.78 2.81
N ASP A 70 7.08 -17.97 2.28
CA ASP A 70 6.22 -18.23 1.12
C ASP A 70 6.01 -16.96 0.28
N LYS A 71 5.59 -17.14 -0.98
CA LYS A 71 5.26 -16.07 -1.93
C LYS A 71 4.12 -15.18 -1.42
N ALA A 72 4.24 -13.86 -1.60
CA ALA A 72 3.27 -12.88 -1.13
C ALA A 72 2.58 -12.13 -2.28
N TRP A 73 1.30 -11.77 -2.15
CA TRP A 73 0.60 -10.95 -3.14
C TRP A 73 1.16 -9.53 -3.23
N ILE A 74 1.27 -9.03 -4.46
CA ILE A 74 1.52 -7.62 -4.79
C ILE A 74 0.35 -7.05 -5.61
N GLY A 75 0.32 -5.75 -5.83
CA GLY A 75 -0.78 -5.03 -6.48
C GLY A 75 -0.87 -5.18 -7.99
N LEU A 76 -0.14 -6.13 -8.59
CA LEU A 76 -0.19 -6.36 -10.04
C LEU A 76 -1.18 -7.48 -10.37
N PHE A 77 -2.02 -7.23 -11.35
CA PHE A 77 -3.02 -8.18 -11.84
C PHE A 77 -3.18 -8.06 -13.37
N GLU A 78 -3.68 -9.12 -13.99
CA GLU A 78 -4.03 -9.10 -15.40
C GLU A 78 -5.39 -8.43 -15.61
N ASN A 79 -5.43 -7.43 -16.49
CA ASN A 79 -6.63 -6.72 -16.90
C ASN A 79 -6.69 -6.65 -18.42
N ALA A 80 -7.66 -7.34 -19.02
CA ALA A 80 -7.92 -7.29 -20.46
C ALA A 80 -6.69 -7.48 -21.36
N SER A 81 -5.80 -8.41 -20.98
CA SER A 81 -4.53 -8.75 -21.65
C SER A 81 -3.34 -7.82 -21.37
N ASP A 82 -3.51 -6.82 -20.50
CA ASP A 82 -2.41 -5.97 -20.00
C ASP A 82 -2.17 -6.19 -18.50
N TRP A 83 -0.94 -5.92 -18.06
CA TRP A 83 -0.57 -5.93 -16.64
C TRP A 83 -0.84 -4.56 -16.04
N THR A 84 -1.74 -4.50 -15.05
CA THR A 84 -2.20 -3.24 -14.45
C THR A 84 -2.00 -3.26 -12.94
N TRP A 85 -1.53 -2.15 -12.40
CA TRP A 85 -1.42 -1.94 -10.96
C TRP A 85 -2.75 -1.55 -10.33
N VAL A 86 -2.88 -1.66 -9.00
CA VAL A 86 -4.11 -1.35 -8.27
C VAL A 86 -4.53 0.13 -8.30
N ASP A 87 -3.63 1.02 -8.72
CA ASP A 87 -3.91 2.44 -9.02
C ASP A 87 -4.51 2.67 -10.42
N GLY A 88 -4.48 1.65 -11.28
CA GLY A 88 -4.93 1.70 -12.67
C GLY A 88 -3.83 2.00 -13.70
N GLU A 89 -2.58 2.21 -13.28
CA GLU A 89 -1.45 2.40 -14.17
C GLU A 89 -1.00 1.08 -14.83
N THR A 90 -0.68 1.14 -16.12
CA THR A 90 -0.11 -0.01 -16.83
C THR A 90 1.33 -0.25 -16.39
N ALA A 91 1.67 -1.48 -16.05
CA ALA A 91 3.01 -1.85 -15.64
C ALA A 91 4.01 -1.77 -16.81
N THR A 92 5.12 -1.10 -16.57
CA THR A 92 6.25 -0.97 -17.53
C THR A 92 7.53 -1.64 -17.04
N TYR A 93 7.58 -1.99 -15.76
CA TYR A 93 8.69 -2.66 -15.10
C TYR A 93 8.25 -4.05 -14.62
N PHE A 94 9.13 -5.04 -14.78
CA PHE A 94 8.87 -6.43 -14.44
C PHE A 94 10.13 -7.14 -13.93
N GLU A 95 9.97 -7.98 -12.90
CA GLU A 95 11.03 -8.86 -12.39
C GLU A 95 10.57 -10.32 -12.33
N TRP A 96 10.01 -10.81 -13.44
CA TRP A 96 9.56 -12.19 -13.55
C TRP A 96 10.68 -13.19 -13.18
N GLY A 97 10.32 -14.20 -12.38
CA GLY A 97 11.17 -15.35 -12.08
C GLY A 97 11.09 -16.43 -13.15
N ASN A 98 11.92 -17.47 -12.99
CA ASN A 98 11.93 -18.67 -13.84
C ASN A 98 10.77 -19.62 -13.52
N VAL A 99 9.56 -19.08 -13.32
CA VAL A 99 8.39 -19.91 -13.03
C VAL A 99 7.59 -20.03 -14.32
N GLN A 100 7.56 -21.23 -14.89
CA GLN A 100 6.53 -21.59 -15.86
C GLN A 100 5.16 -21.40 -15.20
N PRO A 101 4.11 -21.02 -15.92
CA PRO A 101 2.76 -21.11 -15.39
C PRO A 101 2.51 -22.58 -15.06
N ASP A 102 2.63 -22.95 -13.79
CA ASP A 102 2.28 -24.28 -13.30
C ASP A 102 0.81 -24.48 -13.64
N ASN A 103 0.52 -25.28 -14.67
CA ASN A 103 -0.76 -25.92 -15.00
C ASN A 103 -2.01 -25.33 -14.32
N ILE A 104 -2.44 -24.11 -14.69
CA ILE A 104 -3.70 -23.56 -14.19
C ILE A 104 -4.55 -23.12 -15.39
N ASP A 105 -5.60 -23.90 -15.59
CA ASP A 105 -6.69 -23.78 -16.55
C ASP A 105 -7.62 -22.60 -16.19
N THR A 106 -7.06 -21.40 -15.96
CA THR A 106 -7.85 -20.23 -15.56
C THR A 106 -7.47 -18.96 -16.30
N ASP A 107 -8.48 -18.16 -16.61
CA ASP A 107 -8.39 -16.88 -17.31
C ASP A 107 -8.05 -15.68 -16.38
N GLU A 108 -7.70 -15.90 -15.11
CA GLU A 108 -7.42 -14.83 -14.13
C GLU A 108 -6.05 -15.02 -13.44
N TYR A 109 -5.07 -14.18 -13.80
CA TYR A 109 -3.74 -14.18 -13.19
C TYR A 109 -3.50 -12.97 -12.27
N CYS A 110 -3.11 -13.26 -11.04
CA CYS A 110 -2.61 -12.29 -10.06
C CYS A 110 -1.12 -12.55 -9.78
N VAL A 111 -0.41 -11.55 -9.28
CA VAL A 111 1.05 -11.63 -9.16
C VAL A 111 1.50 -11.71 -7.71
N THR A 112 2.48 -12.58 -7.49
CA THR A 112 3.18 -12.73 -6.22
C THR A 112 4.64 -12.34 -6.35
N ILE A 113 5.26 -11.91 -5.25
CA ILE A 113 6.70 -11.74 -5.10
C ILE A 113 7.27 -12.83 -4.17
N ASP A 114 8.46 -13.32 -4.52
CA ASP A 114 9.24 -14.29 -3.74
C ASP A 114 10.39 -13.59 -2.98
N ASN A 115 11.06 -14.32 -2.10
CA ASN A 115 12.11 -13.84 -1.21
C ASN A 115 13.32 -13.26 -1.93
N ASP A 116 13.58 -13.74 -3.15
CA ASP A 116 14.66 -13.29 -4.02
C ASP A 116 14.26 -12.06 -4.87
N GLY A 117 13.06 -11.51 -4.64
CA GLY A 117 12.52 -10.37 -5.38
C GLY A 117 11.95 -10.72 -6.74
N ARG A 118 11.88 -12.02 -7.10
CA ARG A 118 11.29 -12.47 -8.37
C ARG A 118 9.78 -12.60 -8.27
N TRP A 119 9.12 -12.27 -9.38
CA TRP A 119 7.67 -12.29 -9.47
C TRP A 119 7.18 -13.57 -10.11
N GLY A 120 6.00 -14.03 -9.71
CA GLY A 120 5.37 -15.21 -10.28
C GLY A 120 3.85 -15.07 -10.36
N PHE A 121 3.28 -15.67 -11.39
CA PHE A 121 1.85 -15.76 -11.58
C PHE A 121 1.23 -16.73 -10.57
N ALA A 122 0.04 -16.42 -10.09
CA ALA A 122 -0.75 -17.31 -9.26
C ALA A 122 -2.25 -17.05 -9.46
N ASN A 123 -3.05 -18.10 -9.31
CA ASN A 123 -4.51 -17.99 -9.32
C ASN A 123 -4.97 -17.06 -8.18
N CYS A 124 -5.71 -16.00 -8.53
CA CYS A 124 -6.18 -14.96 -7.62
C CYS A 124 -7.00 -15.49 -6.43
N SER A 125 -7.60 -16.69 -6.55
CA SER A 125 -8.40 -17.35 -5.52
C SER A 125 -7.56 -18.09 -4.47
N LEU A 126 -6.26 -18.25 -4.69
CA LEU A 126 -5.36 -18.83 -3.69
C LEU A 126 -5.20 -17.88 -2.50
N LYS A 127 -5.10 -18.44 -1.30
CA LYS A 127 -4.87 -17.65 -0.09
C LYS A 127 -3.37 -17.56 0.22
N LYS A 128 -2.84 -16.35 0.28
CA LYS A 128 -1.41 -16.08 0.51
C LYS A 128 -1.23 -14.86 1.43
N PRO A 129 -0.06 -14.72 2.08
CA PRO A 129 0.32 -13.44 2.68
C PRO A 129 0.46 -12.37 1.60
N PHE A 130 0.56 -11.10 1.99
CA PHE A 130 0.54 -9.99 1.04
C PHE A 130 1.28 -8.77 1.56
N VAL A 131 1.66 -7.87 0.65
CA VAL A 131 2.40 -6.66 0.98
C VAL A 131 1.55 -5.44 0.67
N CYS A 132 1.35 -4.60 1.68
CA CYS A 132 0.75 -3.29 1.49
C CYS A 132 1.85 -2.22 1.28
N GLN A 133 1.50 -1.14 0.60
CA GLN A 133 2.32 0.04 0.42
C GLN A 133 1.58 1.26 0.95
N ASP A 134 2.30 2.09 1.69
CA ASP A 134 1.83 3.37 2.17
C ASP A 134 2.14 4.48 1.15
N GLU A 135 1.13 5.28 0.79
CA GLU A 135 1.29 6.50 -0.01
C GLU A 135 1.78 7.68 0.85
N ALA A 136 1.65 7.59 2.19
CA ALA A 136 2.14 8.60 3.12
C ALA A 136 3.65 8.47 3.29
N GLY A 137 4.38 8.97 2.30
CA GLY A 137 5.77 9.34 2.46
C GLY A 137 5.93 10.41 3.54
N GLU A 138 6.14 9.99 4.78
CA GLU A 138 6.65 10.88 5.84
C GLU A 138 7.38 10.12 6.96
N ASN A 139 8.23 9.16 6.61
CA ASN A 139 9.11 8.49 7.58
C ASN A 139 10.61 8.82 7.38
N ASN A 140 10.91 10.01 6.85
CA ASN A 140 12.29 10.52 6.70
C ASN A 140 12.58 11.74 7.59
N PHE A 141 11.87 11.91 8.71
CA PHE A 141 12.36 12.80 9.76
C PHE A 141 13.55 12.13 10.43
N THR A 142 14.71 12.79 10.42
CA THR A 142 15.86 12.41 11.22
C THR A 142 16.25 13.61 12.06
N ASN A 143 16.59 13.37 13.33
CA ASN A 143 17.04 14.42 14.24
C ASN A 143 18.39 14.05 14.86
N TRP A 144 19.31 13.54 14.04
CA TRP A 144 20.63 13.15 14.53
C TRP A 144 21.34 14.33 15.20
N GLN A 145 21.99 14.03 16.32
CA GLN A 145 22.92 14.96 16.93
C GLN A 145 24.07 15.25 15.95
N GLU A 146 24.68 16.43 16.03
CA GLU A 146 25.84 16.76 15.20
C GLU A 146 26.94 15.70 15.37
N GLY A 147 27.36 15.10 14.26
CA GLY A 147 28.34 14.01 14.22
C GLY A 147 27.76 12.60 14.29
N GLN A 148 26.43 12.43 14.39
CA GLN A 148 25.75 11.13 14.41
C GLN A 148 24.97 10.89 13.09
N PRO A 149 24.65 9.63 12.74
CA PRO A 149 25.14 8.40 13.34
C PRO A 149 26.62 8.19 13.00
N ASP A 150 27.42 7.79 13.98
CA ASP A 150 28.87 7.67 13.86
C ASP A 150 29.38 6.22 13.78
N ASN A 151 28.54 5.24 14.09
CA ASN A 151 28.87 3.81 14.07
C ASN A 151 30.19 3.51 14.82
N SER A 152 30.41 4.17 15.96
CA SER A 152 31.68 4.17 16.68
C SER A 152 32.25 2.79 17.03
N ASN A 153 31.42 1.73 17.05
CA ASN A 153 31.81 0.39 17.46
C ASN A 153 31.61 -0.73 16.43
N GLY A 154 31.04 -0.44 15.24
CA GLY A 154 30.85 -1.45 14.19
C GLY A 154 29.88 -2.59 14.54
N GLU A 155 29.16 -2.50 15.67
CA GLU A 155 28.11 -3.43 16.08
C GLU A 155 26.75 -2.73 16.03
N ASP A 156 25.75 -3.44 15.49
CA ASP A 156 24.31 -3.13 15.47
C ASP A 156 23.90 -1.78 16.11
N SER A 157 23.87 -0.73 15.28
CA SER A 157 23.49 0.65 15.66
C SER A 157 21.97 0.77 15.85
N CYS A 158 21.51 0.77 17.10
CA CYS A 158 20.14 1.12 17.47
C CYS A 158 20.03 2.63 17.72
N ALA A 159 18.97 3.28 17.24
CA ALA A 159 18.76 4.70 17.50
C ALA A 159 18.20 4.95 18.91
N ALA A 160 18.82 5.86 19.65
CA ALA A 160 18.32 6.38 20.92
C ALA A 160 18.02 7.87 20.81
N VAL A 161 17.05 8.36 21.58
CA VAL A 161 16.71 9.79 21.64
C VAL A 161 17.28 10.42 22.91
N VAL A 162 18.00 11.52 22.76
CA VAL A 162 18.49 12.37 23.83
C VAL A 162 17.31 13.21 24.33
N LEU A 163 16.77 12.89 25.51
CA LEU A 163 15.56 13.55 26.05
C LEU A 163 15.70 15.05 26.31
N LYS A 164 16.94 15.57 26.35
CA LYS A 164 17.21 16.98 26.66
C LYS A 164 16.83 17.91 25.50
N ASP A 165 17.09 17.49 24.27
CA ASP A 165 16.92 18.29 23.05
C ASP A 165 16.19 17.53 21.93
N GLY A 166 15.85 16.25 22.15
CA GLY A 166 15.16 15.39 21.20
C GLY A 166 16.05 14.86 20.08
N THR A 167 17.36 15.13 20.12
CA THR A 167 18.31 14.66 19.09
C THR A 167 18.58 13.17 19.23
N TRP A 168 19.09 12.53 18.17
CA TRP A 168 19.27 11.08 18.09
C TRP A 168 20.76 10.73 18.09
N THR A 169 21.10 9.65 18.77
CA THR A 169 22.43 9.04 18.76
C THR A 169 22.31 7.57 18.34
N ASP A 170 23.35 7.03 17.74
CA ASP A 170 23.43 5.59 17.51
C ASP A 170 24.15 4.91 18.67
N GLU A 171 23.45 3.94 19.25
CA GLU A 171 23.85 3.26 20.47
C GLU A 171 23.93 1.75 20.21
N PRO A 172 24.77 1.00 20.96
CA PRO A 172 24.78 -0.45 20.87
C PRO A 172 23.39 -1.03 21.18
N CYS A 173 22.85 -1.89 20.31
CA CYS A 173 21.52 -2.47 20.51
C CYS A 173 21.36 -3.31 21.81
N ASN A 174 22.46 -3.75 22.43
CA ASN A 174 22.45 -4.46 23.71
C ASN A 174 22.44 -3.52 24.94
N ALA A 175 22.60 -2.21 24.73
CA ALA A 175 22.58 -1.24 25.80
C ALA A 175 21.17 -1.09 26.38
N THR A 176 21.10 -0.95 27.71
CA THR A 176 19.83 -0.88 28.42
C THR A 176 19.41 0.58 28.60
N TYR A 177 18.34 0.98 27.92
CA TYR A 177 17.75 2.32 28.00
C TYR A 177 16.26 2.26 28.38
N PRO A 178 15.71 3.31 29.04
CA PRO A 178 14.27 3.53 29.04
C PRO A 178 13.77 3.68 27.60
N PHE A 179 12.61 3.12 27.28
CA PHE A 179 12.06 3.13 25.93
C PHE A 179 10.62 3.65 25.90
N PHE A 180 10.27 4.26 24.78
CA PHE A 180 8.89 4.63 24.48
C PHE A 180 8.22 3.49 23.71
N CYS A 181 6.97 3.18 24.05
CA CYS A 181 6.11 2.38 23.20
C CYS A 181 5.26 3.33 22.37
N TYR A 182 5.21 3.12 21.05
CA TYR A 182 4.15 3.71 20.24
C TYR A 182 3.08 2.64 20.02
N GLY A 183 1.87 2.93 20.47
CA GLY A 183 0.68 2.21 20.03
C GLY A 183 0.01 3.10 19.01
N VAL A 184 -0.21 2.61 17.79
CA VAL A 184 -1.08 3.32 16.85
C VAL A 184 -2.47 3.28 17.48
N HIS A 185 -2.88 4.36 18.15
CA HIS A 185 -4.29 4.66 18.27
C HIS A 185 -4.75 4.93 16.84
N LYS A 186 -5.05 3.86 16.10
CA LYS A 186 -5.65 3.99 14.78
C LYS A 186 -6.88 4.83 15.02
N ALA A 187 -6.85 6.10 14.61
CA ALA A 187 -8.07 6.86 14.44
C ALA A 187 -9.00 5.91 13.69
N ARG A 188 -10.17 5.58 14.26
CA ARG A 188 -11.10 4.63 13.65
C ARG A 188 -11.61 5.29 12.37
N LYS A 189 -10.86 5.15 11.29
CA LYS A 189 -11.23 5.62 9.97
C LYS A 189 -12.23 4.60 9.44
N THR A 190 -13.46 5.05 9.30
CA THR A 190 -14.53 4.19 8.78
C THR A 190 -14.52 4.32 7.27
N VAL A 191 -14.04 3.29 6.59
CA VAL A 191 -14.12 3.21 5.13
C VAL A 191 -15.54 2.79 4.75
N VAL A 192 -16.30 3.72 4.19
CA VAL A 192 -17.63 3.41 3.64
C VAL A 192 -17.47 3.21 2.15
N ARG A 193 -17.86 2.03 1.66
CA ARG A 193 -17.96 1.73 0.24
C ARG A 193 -19.41 1.82 -0.20
N MET A 194 -19.65 2.59 -1.24
CA MET A 194 -20.98 2.72 -1.83
C MET A 194 -20.94 2.37 -3.30
N SER A 195 -21.86 1.51 -3.74
CA SER A 195 -22.07 1.18 -5.13
C SER A 195 -23.07 2.14 -5.75
N ILE A 196 -22.65 2.89 -6.77
CA ILE A 196 -23.54 3.82 -7.48
C ILE A 196 -23.93 3.19 -8.81
N LYS A 197 -25.23 2.96 -9.00
CA LYS A 197 -25.80 2.63 -10.31
C LYS A 197 -26.26 3.91 -10.98
N SER A 198 -25.70 4.23 -12.15
CA SER A 198 -26.06 5.40 -12.94
C SER A 198 -26.39 4.99 -14.37
N SER A 199 -27.34 5.69 -14.99
CA SER A 199 -27.57 5.59 -16.44
C SER A 199 -26.59 6.41 -17.27
N ALA A 200 -25.80 7.27 -16.61
CA ALA A 200 -24.75 8.07 -17.25
C ALA A 200 -23.44 7.30 -17.33
N ASN A 201 -22.60 7.61 -18.33
CA ASN A 201 -21.28 7.02 -18.44
C ASN A 201 -20.37 7.57 -17.33
N MET A 202 -20.05 6.73 -16.35
CA MET A 202 -19.20 7.10 -15.21
C MET A 202 -17.70 7.14 -15.57
N GLU A 203 -17.33 6.68 -16.77
CA GLU A 203 -15.97 6.84 -17.30
C GLU A 203 -15.73 8.23 -17.90
N ASP A 204 -16.79 9.03 -18.10
CA ASP A 204 -16.66 10.43 -18.49
C ASP A 204 -16.12 11.26 -17.30
N PRO A 205 -14.94 11.91 -17.43
CA PRO A 205 -14.38 12.75 -16.38
C PRO A 205 -15.32 13.88 -15.91
N ALA A 206 -16.15 14.41 -16.80
CA ALA A 206 -17.12 15.45 -16.44
C ALA A 206 -18.24 14.87 -15.56
N CYS A 207 -18.69 13.65 -15.86
CA CYS A 207 -19.75 12.99 -15.09
C CYS A 207 -19.26 12.58 -13.70
N SER A 208 -18.06 11.99 -13.60
CA SER A 208 -17.47 11.57 -12.33
C SER A 208 -17.11 12.77 -11.43
N ALA A 209 -16.61 13.87 -12.00
CA ALA A 209 -16.30 15.09 -11.26
C ALA A 209 -17.56 15.77 -10.69
N GLU A 210 -18.64 15.87 -11.46
CA GLU A 210 -19.88 16.49 -10.98
C GLU A 210 -20.53 15.64 -9.87
N LEU A 211 -20.51 14.32 -10.00
CA LEU A 211 -21.01 13.42 -8.97
C LEU A 211 -20.19 13.51 -7.66
N GLN A 212 -18.86 13.61 -7.78
CA GLN A 212 -17.99 13.86 -6.63
C GLN A 212 -18.32 15.16 -5.92
N ARG A 213 -18.54 16.24 -6.68
CA ARG A 213 -18.93 17.55 -6.13
C ARG A 213 -20.25 17.47 -5.36
N GLN A 214 -21.26 16.81 -5.94
CA GLN A 214 -22.56 16.64 -5.30
C GLN A 214 -22.48 15.79 -4.02
N LEU A 215 -21.72 14.69 -4.06
CA LEU A 215 -21.56 13.81 -2.91
C LEU A 215 -20.78 14.50 -1.79
N GLN A 216 -19.73 15.25 -2.12
CA GLN A 216 -18.99 16.07 -1.17
C GLN A 216 -19.91 17.10 -0.50
N ALA A 217 -20.73 17.82 -1.27
CA ALA A 217 -21.67 18.80 -0.72
C ALA A 217 -22.72 18.15 0.20
N ALA A 218 -23.22 16.97 -0.17
CA ALA A 218 -24.19 16.23 0.63
C ALA A 218 -23.59 15.77 1.97
N LEU A 219 -22.35 15.29 1.98
CA LEU A 219 -21.64 14.85 3.18
C LEU A 219 -21.29 16.01 4.11
N ALA A 220 -20.80 17.12 3.55
CA ALA A 220 -20.54 18.35 4.30
C ALA A 220 -21.82 18.87 4.97
N LYS A 221 -22.97 18.85 4.27
CA LYS A 221 -24.28 19.23 4.83
C LYS A 221 -24.72 18.32 5.99
N LYS A 222 -24.24 17.08 6.04
CA LYS A 222 -24.49 16.12 7.12
C LYS A 222 -23.49 16.25 8.29
N GLY A 223 -22.59 17.22 8.25
CA GLY A 223 -21.59 17.45 9.30
C GLY A 223 -20.35 16.56 9.19
N VAL A 224 -20.17 15.86 8.07
CA VAL A 224 -18.94 15.12 7.78
C VAL A 224 -18.00 16.08 7.06
N THR A 225 -16.99 16.60 7.75
CA THR A 225 -16.12 17.67 7.22
C THR A 225 -14.67 17.26 7.01
N ASP A 226 -14.24 16.15 7.64
CA ASP A 226 -12.86 15.65 7.56
C ASP A 226 -12.78 14.45 6.61
N PHE A 227 -13.15 14.59 5.33
CA PHE A 227 -13.23 13.45 4.38
C PHE A 227 -12.57 13.71 3.02
N LYS A 228 -12.04 12.63 2.44
CA LYS A 228 -11.42 12.45 1.13
C LYS A 228 -12.27 11.42 0.39
N LEU A 229 -12.78 11.82 -0.76
CA LEU A 229 -13.52 10.95 -1.66
C LEU A 229 -12.55 10.42 -2.73
N THR A 230 -12.50 9.11 -2.93
CA THR A 230 -11.75 8.52 -4.04
C THR A 230 -12.65 7.70 -4.95
N TRP A 231 -12.46 7.88 -6.25
CA TRP A 231 -13.07 7.04 -7.30
C TRP A 231 -12.13 5.89 -7.60
N LYS A 232 -12.59 4.65 -7.44
CA LYS A 232 -11.87 3.47 -7.92
C LYS A 232 -12.78 2.64 -8.79
N LYS A 233 -12.33 2.34 -10.01
CA LYS A 233 -12.97 1.33 -10.85
C LYS A 233 -12.70 -0.02 -10.19
N LEU A 234 -13.75 -0.74 -9.84
CA LEU A 234 -13.55 -2.12 -9.41
C LEU A 234 -13.17 -2.96 -10.63
N PRO A 235 -12.16 -3.84 -10.50
CA PRO A 235 -11.87 -4.81 -11.54
C PRO A 235 -13.14 -5.60 -11.85
N VAL A 236 -13.58 -5.57 -13.11
CA VAL A 236 -14.72 -6.36 -13.55
C VAL A 236 -14.22 -7.79 -13.72
N LYS A 237 -14.71 -8.71 -12.88
CA LYS A 237 -14.48 -10.15 -13.07
C LYS A 237 -14.97 -10.56 -14.46
N ARG A 238 -14.12 -11.25 -15.22
CA ARG A 238 -14.58 -11.98 -16.40
C ARG A 238 -15.27 -13.24 -15.89
N THR A 239 -16.60 -13.23 -15.89
CA THR A 239 -17.44 -14.42 -15.66
C THR A 239 -17.41 -15.37 -16.84
#